data_AF-A0A926S358-F1
#
_entry.id   AF-A0A926S358-F1
#
_cell.length_a   1.000
_cell.length_b   1.000
_cell.length_c   1.000
_cell.angle_alpha   90.00
_cell.angle_beta   90.00
_cell.angle_gamma   90.00
#
_symmetry.space_group_name_H-M   'P 1'
#
loop_
_entity.id
_entity.type
_entity.pdbx_description
1 polymer ?
#
loop_
_entity_poly.entity_id
_entity_poly.type
_entity_poly.pdbx_seq_one_letter_code
_entity_poly.pdbx_strand_id
1 'polypeptide(L)'
;MSKFLKTLALTATLLSPLALSPAHASGDADKGEKVFKKCAACHAVGEGAKHKVGPELNDLFGRTAGSLEDYKYSNGMKDAGAGGLVWNEETLATYLTKPKDMVKGTKMAFAGLKKEKDIENVLAYLATFSAAAPAPAKESAAPAEDKGTEVAAADAAPAETPAASPVAGTHEGGVYGIGRVATPDEIAAWDIDVRPDGTGLPKGSGTVAEGEVLFTDNCAVCHGDFGEGVGRWPVLAGGQGTLKADRPVKTIGSYWPYLSTVYDYVRRAMPFGNARSLSNDDVYAITAYLLYLNDLVDDEDFELSDKNFTDIHLPNEENFIADDRYDEPVYAEKKEPCMKDCTADAVTITMRARILDVTPGSGDDDENAGKGSVD
;
A
#
# COMPACT_ATOMS: atom_id res chain seq x y z
N MET A 1 -25.35 -8.36 81.78
CA MET A 1 -25.84 -7.04 82.25
C MET A 1 -24.65 -6.08 82.07
N SER A 2 -24.60 -5.27 81.01
CA SER A 2 -24.95 -3.82 81.03
C SER A 2 -24.23 -3.09 82.19
N LYS A 3 -23.38 -2.06 82.05
CA LYS A 3 -23.28 -0.93 81.12
C LYS A 3 -21.95 -0.14 81.35
N PHE A 4 -21.43 0.46 80.26
CA PHE A 4 -20.81 1.80 80.12
C PHE A 4 -19.74 2.35 81.09
N LEU A 5 -18.56 2.77 80.58
CA LEU A 5 -18.16 4.19 80.36
C LEU A 5 -16.74 4.38 79.76
N LYS A 6 -16.69 5.08 78.61
CA LYS A 6 -15.72 6.08 78.11
C LYS A 6 -14.23 6.03 78.53
N THR A 7 -13.34 5.87 77.54
CA THR A 7 -12.11 6.69 77.45
C THR A 7 -11.67 6.90 76.00
N LEU A 8 -11.35 8.15 75.73
CA LEU A 8 -10.91 8.76 74.48
C LEU A 8 -9.44 8.40 74.22
N ALA A 9 -9.09 7.88 73.05
CA ALA A 9 -7.69 7.77 72.61
C ALA A 9 -7.59 8.18 71.14
N LEU A 10 -6.97 9.33 70.94
CA LEU A 10 -6.64 9.98 69.68
C LEU A 10 -5.37 9.33 69.14
N THR A 11 -5.46 8.48 68.11
CA THR A 11 -4.29 8.00 67.36
C THR A 11 -4.33 8.58 65.95
N ALA A 12 -3.40 9.51 65.71
CA ALA A 12 -3.20 10.21 64.46
C ALA A 12 -2.85 9.23 63.34
N THR A 13 -3.75 9.09 62.37
CA THR A 13 -3.49 8.42 61.10
C THR A 13 -2.70 9.40 60.23
N LEU A 14 -1.42 9.12 59.96
CA LEU A 14 -0.65 9.82 58.92
C LEU A 14 -1.30 9.49 57.56
N LEU A 15 -2.13 10.40 57.08
CA LEU A 15 -2.65 10.39 55.72
C LEU A 15 -1.56 11.01 54.84
N SER A 16 -0.75 10.15 54.22
CA SER A 16 0.19 10.56 53.17
C SER A 16 -0.60 11.07 51.98
N PRO A 17 -0.41 12.30 51.48
CA PRO A 17 -1.08 12.76 50.28
C PRO A 17 -0.48 12.00 49.09
N LEU A 18 -1.26 11.10 48.50
CA LEU A 18 -1.03 10.61 47.14
C LEU A 18 -1.11 11.84 46.22
N ALA A 19 0.06 12.32 45.78
CA ALA A 19 0.13 13.22 44.65
C ALA A 19 -0.37 12.45 43.43
N LEU A 20 -1.60 12.75 42.98
CA LEU A 20 -2.02 12.44 41.62
C LEU A 20 -1.19 13.34 40.70
N SER A 21 -0.09 12.80 40.18
CA SER A 21 0.55 13.36 39.00
C SER A 21 -0.46 13.30 37.84
N PRO A 22 -0.66 14.37 37.06
CA PRO A 22 -1.34 14.25 35.79
C PRO A 22 -0.52 13.29 34.92
N ALA A 23 -1.17 12.24 34.41
CA ALA A 23 -0.58 11.33 33.45
C ALA A 23 -0.27 12.14 32.18
N HIS A 24 1.01 12.47 31.99
CA HIS A 24 1.50 12.94 30.71
C HIS A 24 1.35 11.80 29.70
N ALA A 25 0.91 12.11 28.49
CA ALA A 25 0.97 11.19 27.36
C ALA A 25 2.40 10.61 27.27
N SER A 26 2.53 9.29 27.35
CA SER A 26 3.81 8.54 27.37
C SER A 26 4.62 8.65 26.05
N GLY A 27 4.04 9.29 25.04
CA GLY A 27 4.60 9.41 23.70
C GLY A 27 5.56 10.56 23.50
N ASP A 28 6.49 10.37 22.57
CA ASP A 28 7.37 11.41 22.03
C ASP A 28 6.74 11.97 20.74
N ALA A 29 6.31 13.24 20.77
CA ALA A 29 5.60 13.86 19.66
C ALA A 29 6.46 14.01 18.38
N ASP A 30 7.77 14.22 18.52
CA ASP A 30 8.69 14.34 17.36
C ASP A 30 8.84 12.97 16.66
N LYS A 31 8.86 11.89 17.43
CA LYS A 31 8.78 10.53 16.86
C LYS A 31 7.39 10.22 16.32
N GLY A 32 6.36 10.75 16.97
CA GLY A 32 4.98 10.63 16.56
C GLY A 32 4.71 11.24 15.20
N GLU A 33 5.34 12.37 14.88
CA GLU A 33 5.29 12.99 13.56
C GLU A 33 5.81 12.03 12.46
N LYS A 34 6.88 11.28 12.75
CA LYS A 34 7.41 10.28 11.81
C LYS A 34 6.45 9.11 11.62
N VAL A 35 5.84 8.63 12.70
CA VAL A 35 4.80 7.58 12.62
C VAL A 35 3.58 8.10 11.85
N PHE A 36 3.21 9.37 12.05
CA PHE A 36 2.10 10.02 11.36
C PHE A 36 2.28 10.08 9.85
N LYS A 37 3.50 9.93 9.30
CA LYS A 37 3.70 9.78 7.86
C LYS A 37 2.88 8.62 7.27
N LYS A 38 2.69 7.53 8.03
CA LYS A 38 1.81 6.41 7.67
C LYS A 38 0.32 6.78 7.60
N CYS A 39 -0.06 7.91 8.19
CA CYS A 39 -1.43 8.44 8.20
C CYS A 39 -1.61 9.63 7.24
N ALA A 40 -0.52 10.31 6.88
CA ALA A 40 -0.53 11.61 6.18
C ALA A 40 -1.07 11.55 4.74
N ALA A 41 -1.05 10.38 4.10
CA ALA A 41 -1.68 10.18 2.80
C ALA A 41 -3.20 10.30 2.87
N CYS A 42 -3.79 9.76 3.94
CA CYS A 42 -5.24 9.73 4.14
C CYS A 42 -5.77 10.86 5.01
N HIS A 43 -4.96 11.42 5.89
CA HIS A 43 -5.38 12.41 6.88
C HIS A 43 -4.54 13.69 6.81
N ALA A 44 -5.09 14.77 7.34
CA ALA A 44 -4.40 16.03 7.52
C ALA A 44 -4.60 16.51 8.97
N VAL A 45 -3.58 17.19 9.48
CA VAL A 45 -3.55 17.86 10.80
C VAL A 45 -2.95 19.25 10.65
N GLY A 46 -3.24 20.13 11.60
CA GLY A 46 -2.71 21.50 11.64
C GLY A 46 -3.63 22.54 11.02
N GLU A 47 -3.13 23.78 10.98
CA GLU A 47 -3.89 24.92 10.48
C GLU A 47 -4.27 24.73 9.00
N GLY A 48 -5.56 24.86 8.70
CA GLY A 48 -6.09 24.68 7.35
C GLY A 48 -6.17 23.23 6.86
N ALA A 49 -6.07 22.25 7.75
CA ALA A 49 -6.26 20.83 7.42
C ALA A 49 -7.60 20.59 6.71
N LYS A 50 -7.55 19.82 5.61
CA LYS A 50 -8.73 19.43 4.82
C LYS A 50 -8.90 17.92 4.86
N HIS A 51 -10.15 17.46 4.75
CA HIS A 51 -10.43 16.05 4.53
C HIS A 51 -9.75 15.54 3.24
N LYS A 52 -9.22 14.32 3.28
CA LYS A 52 -8.68 13.61 2.12
C LYS A 52 -9.44 12.29 1.93
N VAL A 53 -8.73 11.16 1.86
CA VAL A 53 -9.31 9.81 1.91
C VAL A 53 -9.98 9.54 3.26
N GLY A 54 -9.45 10.14 4.33
CA GLY A 54 -9.99 10.17 5.68
C GLY A 54 -10.36 11.60 6.14
N PRO A 55 -11.11 11.75 7.25
CA PRO A 55 -11.40 13.06 7.83
C PRO A 55 -10.13 13.76 8.32
N GLU A 56 -10.21 15.06 8.57
CA GLU A 56 -9.13 15.77 9.25
C GLU A 56 -9.09 15.38 10.74
N LEU A 57 -7.92 15.49 11.35
CA LEU A 57 -7.66 14.93 12.68
C LEU A 57 -7.36 16.00 13.75
N ASN A 58 -7.72 17.27 13.52
CA ASN A 58 -7.69 18.26 14.59
C ASN A 58 -8.85 18.00 15.57
N ASP A 59 -8.65 18.42 16.83
CA ASP A 59 -9.63 18.26 17.91
C ASP A 59 -10.21 16.85 18.00
N LEU A 60 -9.34 15.85 17.82
CA LEU A 60 -9.72 14.45 17.78
C LEU A 60 -10.08 13.92 19.17
N PHE A 61 -9.32 14.30 20.19
CA PHE A 61 -9.53 13.81 21.55
C PHE A 61 -10.81 14.43 22.16
N GLY A 62 -11.73 13.57 22.60
CA GLY A 62 -13.06 13.91 23.08
C GLY A 62 -14.13 13.94 21.99
N ARG A 63 -13.76 13.81 20.70
CA ARG A 63 -14.71 13.84 19.59
C ARG A 63 -15.45 12.50 19.46
N THR A 64 -16.77 12.55 19.30
CA THR A 64 -17.56 11.35 18.99
C THR A 64 -17.14 10.80 17.63
N ALA A 65 -16.98 9.48 17.53
CA ALA A 65 -16.60 8.84 16.28
C ALA A 65 -17.63 9.10 15.17
N GLY A 66 -17.18 9.39 13.95
CA GLY A 66 -18.07 9.59 12.81
C GLY A 66 -18.95 10.85 12.84
N SER A 67 -18.58 11.87 13.62
CA SER A 67 -19.43 13.04 13.90
C SER A 67 -19.19 14.30 13.06
N LEU A 68 -18.11 14.37 12.28
CA LEU A 68 -17.88 15.53 11.39
C LEU A 68 -18.95 15.59 10.29
N GLU A 69 -19.71 16.69 10.24
CA GLU A 69 -20.85 16.87 9.34
C GLU A 69 -20.42 17.01 7.87
N ASP A 70 -19.22 17.50 7.62
CA ASP A 70 -18.62 17.75 6.32
C ASP A 70 -17.81 16.56 5.76
N TYR A 71 -17.83 15.41 6.44
CA TYR A 71 -17.17 14.19 5.98
C TYR A 71 -18.11 12.98 5.84
N LYS A 72 -17.98 12.23 4.74
CA LYS A 72 -18.82 11.05 4.45
C LYS A 72 -18.27 9.76 5.06
N TYR A 73 -18.54 9.54 6.34
CA TYR A 73 -18.19 8.31 7.06
C TYR A 73 -18.85 7.03 6.51
N SER A 74 -18.27 5.88 6.83
CA SER A 74 -18.91 4.57 6.64
C SER A 74 -20.08 4.39 7.61
N ASN A 75 -21.03 3.51 7.29
CA ASN A 75 -22.14 3.21 8.19
C ASN A 75 -21.63 2.67 9.53
N GLY A 76 -20.67 1.74 9.51
CA GLY A 76 -20.08 1.19 10.73
C GLY A 76 -19.45 2.24 11.66
N MET A 77 -18.80 3.27 11.10
CA MET A 77 -18.23 4.35 11.92
C MET A 77 -19.30 5.26 12.52
N LYS A 78 -20.39 5.55 11.79
CA LYS A 78 -21.52 6.32 12.32
C LYS A 78 -22.25 5.54 13.41
N ASP A 79 -22.47 4.24 13.21
CA ASP A 79 -23.13 3.36 14.16
C ASP A 79 -22.29 3.22 15.45
N ALA A 80 -20.96 3.13 15.32
CA ALA A 80 -20.05 3.13 16.47
C ALA A 80 -20.14 4.43 17.28
N GLY A 81 -20.16 5.59 16.61
CA GLY A 81 -20.37 6.88 17.26
C GLY A 81 -21.71 6.99 17.98
N ALA A 82 -22.81 6.59 17.31
CA ALA A 82 -24.15 6.54 17.89
C ALA A 82 -24.25 5.56 19.07
N GLY A 83 -23.45 4.49 19.05
CA GLY A 83 -23.27 3.53 20.14
C GLY A 83 -22.40 4.02 21.29
N GLY A 84 -21.89 5.27 21.22
CA GLY A 84 -21.14 5.92 22.29
C GLY A 84 -19.63 5.89 22.15
N LEU A 85 -19.08 5.48 20.99
CA LEU A 85 -17.63 5.56 20.77
C LEU A 85 -17.16 7.02 20.71
N VAL A 86 -16.31 7.37 21.67
CA VAL A 86 -15.65 8.69 21.76
C VAL A 86 -14.15 8.48 21.69
N TRP A 87 -13.47 9.29 20.89
CA TRP A 87 -12.03 9.21 20.74
C TRP A 87 -11.32 9.74 21.99
N ASN A 88 -10.52 8.89 22.60
CA ASN A 88 -9.60 9.19 23.70
C ASN A 88 -8.35 8.32 23.51
N GLU A 89 -7.35 8.44 24.39
CA GLU A 89 -6.10 7.68 24.25
C GLU A 89 -6.33 6.17 24.13
N GLU A 90 -7.18 5.59 24.98
CA GLU A 90 -7.44 4.15 25.01
C GLU A 90 -8.18 3.65 23.75
N THR A 91 -9.24 4.36 23.36
CA THR A 91 -10.05 3.99 22.18
C THR A 91 -9.30 4.23 20.89
N LEU A 92 -8.49 5.29 20.80
CA LEU A 92 -7.62 5.52 19.65
C LEU A 92 -6.50 4.48 19.61
N ALA A 93 -5.87 4.13 20.73
CA ALA A 93 -4.85 3.07 20.77
C ALA A 93 -5.41 1.74 20.26
N THR A 94 -6.59 1.35 20.75
CA THR A 94 -7.31 0.15 20.30
C THR A 94 -7.62 0.22 18.80
N TYR A 95 -8.17 1.34 18.35
CA TYR A 95 -8.55 1.51 16.95
C TYR A 95 -7.32 1.49 16.02
N LEU A 96 -6.24 2.16 16.40
CA LEU A 96 -5.00 2.24 15.62
C LEU A 96 -4.24 0.91 15.59
N THR A 97 -4.49 -0.01 16.53
CA THR A 97 -3.90 -1.36 16.51
C THR A 97 -4.52 -2.23 15.43
N LYS A 98 -5.85 -2.15 15.23
CA LYS A 98 -6.57 -2.91 14.20
C LYS A 98 -7.97 -2.34 13.92
N PRO A 99 -8.11 -1.35 13.02
CA PRO A 99 -9.37 -0.62 12.81
C PRO A 99 -10.57 -1.49 12.45
N LYS A 100 -10.35 -2.49 11.57
CA LYS A 100 -11.40 -3.38 11.06
C LYS A 100 -11.97 -4.32 12.13
N ASP A 101 -11.19 -4.64 13.16
CA ASP A 101 -11.64 -5.50 14.27
C ASP A 101 -12.51 -4.70 15.25
N MET A 102 -12.15 -3.44 15.52
CA MET A 102 -12.89 -2.58 16.44
C MET A 102 -14.17 -2.02 15.81
N VAL A 103 -14.13 -1.56 14.55
CA VAL A 103 -15.29 -1.00 13.85
C VAL A 103 -15.56 -1.79 12.56
N LYS A 104 -16.48 -2.75 12.65
CA LYS A 104 -16.92 -3.55 11.51
C LYS A 104 -17.48 -2.66 10.40
N GLY A 105 -16.97 -2.82 9.18
CA GLY A 105 -17.38 -1.98 8.04
C GLY A 105 -16.81 -0.56 8.08
N THR A 106 -15.76 -0.30 8.86
CA THR A 106 -14.96 0.92 8.70
C THR A 106 -14.35 0.99 7.29
N LYS A 107 -14.33 2.18 6.71
CA LYS A 107 -13.65 2.46 5.42
C LYS A 107 -12.15 2.63 5.57
N MET A 108 -11.64 2.77 6.80
CA MET A 108 -10.22 2.91 7.05
C MET A 108 -9.52 1.56 6.78
N ALA A 109 -8.90 1.44 5.62
CA ALA A 109 -8.17 0.25 5.18
C ALA A 109 -6.72 0.23 5.70
N PHE A 110 -6.55 0.48 7.00
CA PHE A 110 -5.24 0.50 7.65
C PHE A 110 -4.99 -0.83 8.38
N ALA A 111 -3.81 -1.43 8.16
CA ALA A 111 -3.42 -2.71 8.77
C ALA A 111 -3.24 -2.64 10.30
N GLY A 112 -2.99 -1.42 10.81
CA GLY A 112 -2.79 -1.14 12.22
C GLY A 112 -1.32 -1.04 12.62
N LEU A 113 -1.04 -0.27 13.67
CA LEU A 113 0.29 -0.15 14.27
C LEU A 113 0.52 -1.35 15.22
N LYS A 114 1.63 -2.08 15.01
CA LYS A 114 1.97 -3.25 15.85
C LYS A 114 2.75 -2.87 17.11
N LYS A 115 3.51 -1.78 17.05
CA LYS A 115 4.38 -1.34 18.13
C LYS A 115 3.61 -0.40 19.04
N GLU A 116 3.45 -0.80 20.30
CA GLU A 116 2.78 0.02 21.32
C GLU A 116 3.43 1.40 21.46
N LYS A 117 4.76 1.48 21.37
CA LYS A 117 5.47 2.76 21.40
C LYS A 117 5.12 3.67 20.21
N ASP A 118 4.86 3.13 19.03
CA ASP A 118 4.46 3.92 17.87
C ASP A 118 3.06 4.49 18.05
N ILE A 119 2.16 3.70 18.66
CA ILE A 119 0.83 4.16 19.06
C ILE A 119 0.94 5.30 20.06
N GLU A 120 1.72 5.13 21.14
CA GLU A 120 1.93 6.20 22.13
C GLU A 120 2.48 7.48 21.49
N ASN A 121 3.50 7.35 20.64
CA ASN A 121 4.15 8.49 19.99
C ASN A 121 3.18 9.21 19.04
N VAL A 122 2.44 8.49 18.18
CA VAL A 122 1.49 9.11 17.25
C VAL A 122 0.31 9.77 17.99
N LEU A 123 -0.14 9.19 19.11
CA LEU A 123 -1.16 9.81 19.96
C LEU A 123 -0.65 11.11 20.59
N ALA A 124 0.60 11.13 21.08
CA ALA A 124 1.22 12.36 21.60
C ALA A 124 1.34 13.44 20.52
N TYR A 125 1.69 13.07 19.28
CA TYR A 125 1.71 13.99 18.15
C TYR A 125 0.31 14.52 17.80
N LEU A 126 -0.70 13.66 17.68
CA LEU A 126 -2.09 14.06 17.39
C LEU A 126 -2.68 14.96 18.49
N ALA A 127 -2.28 14.75 19.74
CA ALA A 127 -2.72 15.58 20.86
C ALA A 127 -2.26 17.04 20.72
N THR A 128 -1.16 17.31 20.02
CA THR A 128 -0.70 18.69 19.75
C THR A 128 -1.67 19.50 18.88
N PHE A 129 -2.57 18.81 18.15
CA PHE A 129 -3.58 19.41 17.27
C PHE A 129 -5.00 19.36 17.85
N SER A 130 -5.14 18.99 19.13
CA SER A 130 -6.42 18.99 19.83
C SER A 130 -6.37 20.00 20.97
N ALA A 131 -7.36 20.89 21.08
CA ALA A 131 -7.39 21.87 22.15
C ALA A 131 -7.33 21.20 23.54
N ALA A 132 -6.39 21.64 24.38
CA ALA A 132 -6.06 21.02 25.66
C ALA A 132 -7.25 21.01 26.65
N ALA A 133 -7.48 19.86 27.30
CA ALA A 133 -8.07 19.85 28.65
C ALA A 133 -7.09 20.56 29.63
N PRO A 134 -7.57 21.36 30.62
CA PRO A 134 -6.79 22.40 31.31
C PRO A 134 -5.82 21.79 32.37
N ALA A 135 -4.67 22.34 32.79
CA ALA A 135 -4.03 23.67 32.83
C ALA A 135 -2.53 23.50 33.25
N PRO A 136 -1.71 24.53 33.61
CA PRO A 136 -1.70 25.96 33.29
C PRO A 136 -0.39 26.43 32.59
N ALA A 137 -0.46 27.62 32.00
CA ALA A 137 0.55 28.27 31.18
C ALA A 137 1.85 28.68 31.89
N LYS A 138 2.95 28.70 31.12
CA LYS A 138 3.79 29.90 30.91
C LYS A 138 4.68 29.82 29.65
N GLU A 139 4.25 30.57 28.64
CA GLU A 139 4.99 31.60 27.88
C GLU A 139 6.31 31.28 27.16
N SER A 140 6.16 31.03 25.85
CA SER A 140 6.80 31.71 24.70
C SER A 140 8.29 32.08 24.74
N ALA A 141 9.04 31.53 23.78
CA ALA A 141 10.04 32.28 23.04
C ALA A 141 9.80 32.10 21.53
N ALA A 142 9.57 33.23 20.84
CA ALA A 142 9.42 33.34 19.40
C ALA A 142 10.80 33.54 18.72
N PRO A 143 10.86 33.73 17.39
CA PRO A 143 11.42 32.78 16.44
C PRO A 143 12.86 33.13 16.06
N ALA A 144 13.69 32.11 15.80
CA ALA A 144 14.97 32.32 15.14
C ALA A 144 14.77 32.27 13.63
N GLU A 145 15.18 33.37 13.01
CA GLU A 145 15.09 33.69 11.59
C GLU A 145 15.75 32.67 10.67
N ASP A 146 15.10 32.54 9.52
CA ASP A 146 15.66 32.20 8.22
C ASP A 146 17.12 32.65 8.06
N LYS A 147 18.01 31.66 7.98
CA LYS A 147 19.19 31.76 7.14
C LYS A 147 19.16 30.61 6.16
N GLY A 148 18.61 30.92 4.99
CA GLY A 148 18.87 30.22 3.75
C GLY A 148 20.31 29.73 3.70
N THR A 149 20.45 28.41 3.80
CA THR A 149 21.65 27.74 3.35
C THR A 149 21.35 27.31 1.93
N GLU A 150 21.83 28.13 1.01
CA GLU A 150 22.08 27.80 -0.37
C GLU A 150 22.74 26.41 -0.41
N VAL A 151 21.97 25.39 -0.78
CA VAL A 151 22.54 24.10 -1.13
C VAL A 151 23.26 24.33 -2.44
N ALA A 152 24.55 24.62 -2.34
CA ALA A 152 25.44 24.58 -3.48
C ALA A 152 25.22 23.23 -4.17
N ALA A 153 24.72 23.31 -5.40
CA ALA A 153 24.79 22.20 -6.34
C ALA A 153 26.26 21.78 -6.37
N ALA A 154 26.55 20.64 -5.75
CA ALA A 154 27.79 19.93 -6.00
C ALA A 154 27.68 19.48 -7.46
N ASP A 155 28.30 20.27 -8.33
CA ASP A 155 28.65 19.97 -9.70
C ASP A 155 29.60 18.76 -9.66
N ALA A 156 29.02 17.58 -9.42
CA ALA A 156 29.68 16.33 -9.71
C ALA A 156 29.65 16.22 -11.23
N ALA A 157 30.74 16.68 -11.84
CA ALA A 157 31.06 16.38 -13.22
C ALA A 157 30.74 14.89 -13.48
N PRO A 158 30.06 14.56 -14.59
CA PRO A 158 29.79 13.16 -14.90
C PRO A 158 31.13 12.45 -14.91
N ALA A 159 31.29 11.46 -14.03
CA ALA A 159 32.34 10.48 -14.21
C ALA A 159 32.13 9.94 -15.62
N GLU A 160 33.07 10.25 -16.53
CA GLU A 160 33.05 9.78 -17.89
C GLU A 160 32.86 8.27 -17.84
N THR A 161 31.65 7.81 -18.19
CA THR A 161 31.47 6.46 -18.68
C THR A 161 32.50 6.33 -19.79
N PRO A 162 33.41 5.33 -19.77
CA PRO A 162 34.24 5.11 -20.92
C PRO A 162 33.28 4.79 -22.05
N ALA A 163 33.08 5.76 -22.95
CA ALA A 163 32.38 5.54 -24.19
C ALA A 163 33.13 4.38 -24.83
N ALA A 164 32.47 3.22 -24.93
CA ALA A 164 33.03 2.06 -25.59
C ALA A 164 33.44 2.53 -26.98
N SER A 165 34.75 2.70 -27.18
CA SER A 165 35.29 3.04 -28.49
C SER A 165 34.77 1.96 -29.44
N PRO A 166 34.21 2.32 -30.61
CA PRO A 166 33.75 1.31 -31.55
C PRO A 166 34.95 0.41 -31.83
N VAL A 167 34.82 -0.87 -31.45
CA VAL A 167 35.88 -1.86 -31.63
C VAL A 167 36.03 -2.04 -33.14
N ALA A 168 36.92 -1.27 -33.74
CA ALA A 168 37.32 -1.41 -35.13
C ALA A 168 38.03 -2.76 -35.25
N GLY A 169 37.30 -3.79 -35.70
CA GLY A 169 37.89 -5.08 -36.03
C GLY A 169 37.11 -6.34 -35.68
N THR A 170 35.80 -6.31 -35.44
CA THR A 170 35.06 -7.54 -35.04
C THR A 170 34.15 -8.06 -36.15
N HIS A 171 34.74 -8.52 -37.24
CA HIS A 171 34.12 -9.51 -38.13
C HIS A 171 34.69 -10.89 -37.81
N GLU A 172 34.47 -11.37 -36.59
CA GLU A 172 34.69 -12.80 -36.23
C GLU A 172 33.34 -13.53 -36.05
N GLY A 173 32.30 -13.04 -36.74
CA GLY A 173 30.90 -13.34 -36.44
C GLY A 173 30.34 -14.62 -37.05
N GLY A 174 30.47 -15.75 -36.35
CA GLY A 174 29.64 -16.94 -36.58
C GLY A 174 29.66 -17.53 -37.99
N VAL A 175 28.72 -18.44 -38.29
CA VAL A 175 28.68 -19.22 -39.55
C VAL A 175 28.60 -18.34 -40.81
N TYR A 176 28.07 -17.12 -40.70
CA TYR A 176 27.82 -16.21 -41.83
C TYR A 176 28.72 -14.95 -41.85
N GLY A 177 29.67 -14.81 -40.92
CA GLY A 177 30.55 -13.62 -40.84
C GLY A 177 29.87 -12.33 -40.39
N ILE A 178 28.70 -12.40 -39.75
CA ILE A 178 27.91 -11.25 -39.29
C ILE A 178 27.97 -11.15 -37.76
N GLY A 179 28.21 -9.93 -37.26
CA GLY A 179 28.25 -9.62 -35.84
C GLY A 179 29.56 -10.01 -35.16
N ARG A 180 29.54 -10.01 -33.82
CA ARG A 180 30.66 -10.41 -32.96
C ARG A 180 30.13 -11.15 -31.74
N VAL A 181 31.03 -11.85 -31.04
CA VAL A 181 30.70 -12.44 -29.74
C VAL A 181 30.33 -11.33 -28.76
N ALA A 182 29.22 -11.50 -28.05
CA ALA A 182 28.82 -10.60 -26.97
C ALA A 182 29.82 -10.70 -25.81
N THR A 183 30.24 -9.57 -25.25
CA THR A 183 31.16 -9.60 -24.11
C THR A 183 30.42 -10.04 -22.85
N PRO A 184 31.12 -10.60 -21.85
CA PRO A 184 30.50 -10.94 -20.57
C PRO A 184 29.77 -9.74 -19.93
N ASP A 185 30.33 -8.53 -20.03
CA ASP A 185 29.74 -7.31 -19.47
C ASP A 185 28.45 -6.91 -20.20
N GLU A 186 28.38 -7.10 -21.52
CA GLU A 186 27.16 -6.82 -22.29
C GLU A 186 26.04 -7.79 -21.94
N ILE A 187 26.38 -9.07 -21.77
CA ILE A 187 25.44 -10.09 -21.34
C ILE A 187 24.94 -9.73 -19.93
N ALA A 188 25.84 -9.49 -18.97
CA ALA A 188 25.48 -9.15 -17.60
C ALA A 188 24.62 -7.87 -17.48
N ALA A 189 24.81 -6.90 -18.39
CA ALA A 189 24.03 -5.65 -18.39
C ALA A 189 22.61 -5.80 -18.96
N TRP A 190 22.34 -6.81 -19.79
CA TRP A 190 21.07 -6.98 -20.51
C TRP A 190 20.28 -8.21 -20.01
N ASP A 191 21.00 -9.29 -19.73
CA ASP A 191 20.47 -10.56 -19.25
C ASP A 191 20.33 -10.52 -17.72
N ILE A 192 19.24 -9.90 -17.29
CA ILE A 192 18.85 -9.75 -15.89
C ILE A 192 17.59 -10.58 -15.57
N ASP A 193 17.27 -11.58 -16.40
CA ASP A 193 16.11 -12.44 -16.22
C ASP A 193 16.18 -13.18 -14.87
N VAL A 194 15.03 -13.37 -14.23
CA VAL A 194 14.95 -14.21 -13.04
C VAL A 194 13.90 -15.28 -13.27
N ARG A 195 14.34 -16.53 -13.28
CA ARG A 195 13.49 -17.69 -13.55
C ARG A 195 12.86 -18.22 -12.26
N PRO A 196 11.75 -18.99 -12.35
CA PRO A 196 11.08 -19.54 -11.17
C PRO A 196 11.98 -20.40 -10.25
N ASP A 197 13.02 -21.03 -10.81
CA ASP A 197 13.98 -21.84 -10.05
C ASP A 197 15.10 -21.01 -9.38
N GLY A 198 15.03 -19.68 -9.46
CA GLY A 198 16.04 -18.77 -8.93
C GLY A 198 17.23 -18.50 -9.85
N THR A 199 17.30 -19.14 -11.02
CA THR A 199 18.34 -18.83 -12.02
C THR A 199 18.26 -17.34 -12.40
N GLY A 200 19.40 -16.65 -12.31
CA GLY A 200 19.52 -15.22 -12.63
C GLY A 200 19.32 -14.27 -11.45
N LEU A 201 18.99 -14.78 -10.25
CA LEU A 201 18.95 -13.95 -9.03
C LEU A 201 20.33 -13.31 -8.76
N PRO A 202 20.40 -11.97 -8.65
CA PRO A 202 21.63 -11.31 -8.22
C PRO A 202 21.85 -11.51 -6.70
N LYS A 203 23.08 -11.36 -6.23
CA LYS A 203 23.34 -11.31 -4.78
C LYS A 203 22.71 -10.06 -4.17
N GLY A 204 22.07 -10.22 -3.03
CA GLY A 204 21.46 -9.12 -2.28
C GLY A 204 20.47 -9.58 -1.23
N SER A 205 20.00 -8.63 -0.44
CA SER A 205 18.92 -8.82 0.52
C SER A 205 18.19 -7.51 0.83
N GLY A 206 17.03 -7.62 1.45
CA GLY A 206 16.25 -6.48 1.91
C GLY A 206 15.08 -6.89 2.79
N THR A 207 14.79 -6.06 3.78
CA THR A 207 13.72 -6.31 4.76
C THR A 207 12.38 -5.70 4.34
N VAL A 208 11.29 -6.19 4.93
CA VAL A 208 9.96 -5.60 4.77
C VAL A 208 9.95 -4.13 5.19
N ALA A 209 10.59 -3.78 6.31
CA ALA A 209 10.66 -2.40 6.81
C ALA A 209 11.40 -1.44 5.86
N GLU A 210 12.51 -1.88 5.26
CA GLU A 210 13.22 -1.09 4.22
C GLU A 210 12.35 -0.95 2.96
N GLY A 211 11.66 -2.03 2.60
CA GLY A 211 10.77 -2.07 1.45
C GLY A 211 9.58 -1.12 1.58
N GLU A 212 9.01 -0.97 2.78
CA GLU A 212 7.92 -0.01 3.06
C GLU A 212 8.35 1.41 2.68
N VAL A 213 9.52 1.84 3.15
CA VAL A 213 10.04 3.20 2.89
C VAL A 213 10.27 3.40 1.39
N LEU A 214 10.96 2.46 0.74
CA LEU A 214 11.23 2.52 -0.70
C LEU A 214 9.92 2.53 -1.51
N PHE A 215 8.93 1.75 -1.11
CA PHE A 215 7.65 1.67 -1.78
C PHE A 215 6.85 2.96 -1.62
N THR A 216 6.82 3.57 -0.43
CA THR A 216 6.19 4.88 -0.23
C THR A 216 6.81 5.94 -1.13
N ASP A 217 8.15 5.98 -1.22
CA ASP A 217 8.85 7.03 -1.97
C ASP A 217 8.76 6.84 -3.49
N ASN A 218 8.72 5.58 -3.98
CA ASN A 218 8.87 5.29 -5.41
C ASN A 218 7.62 4.68 -6.08
N CYS A 219 6.68 4.13 -5.32
CA CYS A 219 5.60 3.28 -5.85
C CYS A 219 4.20 3.78 -5.47
N ALA A 220 4.02 4.27 -4.24
CA ALA A 220 2.70 4.54 -3.64
C ALA A 220 1.88 5.61 -4.38
N VAL A 221 2.53 6.55 -5.06
CA VAL A 221 1.85 7.59 -5.87
C VAL A 221 0.90 6.99 -6.92
N CYS A 222 1.23 5.81 -7.44
CA CYS A 222 0.40 5.07 -8.39
C CYS A 222 -0.28 3.87 -7.73
N HIS A 223 0.44 3.12 -6.90
CA HIS A 223 -0.03 1.83 -6.40
C HIS A 223 -0.76 1.89 -5.05
N GLY A 224 -0.88 3.08 -4.44
CA GLY A 224 -1.45 3.25 -3.09
C GLY A 224 -0.44 2.86 -2.02
N ASP A 225 -0.66 3.28 -0.78
CA ASP A 225 0.30 3.01 0.30
C ASP A 225 0.35 1.52 0.66
N PHE A 226 -0.74 0.78 0.40
CA PHE A 226 -0.88 -0.64 0.71
C PHE A 226 -1.06 -1.51 -0.54
N GLY A 227 -0.68 -1.00 -1.72
CA GLY A 227 -0.82 -1.74 -2.98
C GLY A 227 -2.26 -1.84 -3.49
N GLU A 228 -3.19 -1.05 -2.97
CA GLU A 228 -4.62 -1.05 -3.33
C GLU A 228 -4.93 -0.38 -4.68
N GLY A 229 -3.93 0.29 -5.28
CA GLY A 229 -4.04 1.05 -6.53
C GLY A 229 -4.73 2.41 -6.36
N VAL A 230 -4.12 3.47 -6.90
CA VAL A 230 -4.72 4.81 -6.94
C VAL A 230 -5.41 5.04 -8.28
N GLY A 231 -6.69 5.41 -8.25
CA GLY A 231 -7.46 5.74 -9.45
C GLY A 231 -7.63 4.53 -10.38
N ARG A 232 -6.90 4.52 -11.51
CA ARG A 232 -6.93 3.42 -12.50
C ARG A 232 -5.59 2.68 -12.61
N TRP A 233 -4.64 2.97 -11.73
CA TRP A 233 -3.38 2.24 -11.69
C TRP A 233 -3.59 0.82 -11.15
N PRO A 234 -2.69 -0.12 -11.51
CA PRO A 234 -2.82 -1.52 -11.09
C PRO A 234 -2.83 -1.69 -9.57
N VAL A 235 -3.73 -2.57 -9.11
CA VAL A 235 -3.78 -3.10 -7.75
C VAL A 235 -2.70 -4.19 -7.61
N LEU A 236 -1.84 -4.07 -6.62
CA LEU A 236 -0.73 -5.00 -6.35
C LEU A 236 -1.06 -6.01 -5.24
N ALA A 237 -1.98 -5.67 -4.33
CA ALA A 237 -2.39 -6.52 -3.21
C ALA A 237 -3.91 -6.63 -3.05
N GLY A 238 -4.38 -7.79 -2.60
CA GLY A 238 -5.80 -8.09 -2.41
C GLY A 238 -6.40 -8.98 -3.51
N GLY A 239 -7.72 -9.21 -3.48
CA GLY A 239 -8.42 -9.99 -4.51
C GLY A 239 -8.38 -11.52 -4.31
N GLN A 240 -7.94 -11.99 -3.15
CA GLN A 240 -7.94 -13.40 -2.78
C GLN A 240 -9.36 -13.98 -2.91
N GLY A 241 -9.46 -15.16 -3.54
CA GLY A 241 -10.74 -15.84 -3.76
C GLY A 241 -11.64 -15.24 -4.84
N THR A 242 -11.24 -14.16 -5.51
CA THR A 242 -12.08 -13.48 -6.51
C THR A 242 -11.98 -14.05 -7.93
N LEU A 243 -11.11 -15.04 -8.17
CA LEU A 243 -10.82 -15.56 -9.52
C LEU A 243 -12.05 -16.13 -10.26
N LYS A 244 -13.10 -16.52 -9.53
CA LYS A 244 -14.37 -17.04 -10.09
C LYS A 244 -15.50 -16.00 -10.11
N ALA A 245 -15.26 -14.78 -9.65
CA ALA A 245 -16.26 -13.72 -9.70
C ALA A 245 -16.44 -13.20 -11.14
N ASP A 246 -17.58 -12.56 -11.43
CA ASP A 246 -17.83 -11.93 -12.74
C ASP A 246 -16.76 -10.89 -13.12
N ARG A 247 -16.16 -10.26 -12.10
CA ARG A 247 -15.05 -9.31 -12.25
C ARG A 247 -13.94 -9.61 -11.25
N PRO A 248 -13.01 -10.52 -11.58
CA PRO A 248 -11.90 -10.88 -10.71
C PRO A 248 -10.93 -9.72 -10.45
N VAL A 249 -10.31 -9.71 -9.27
CA VAL A 249 -9.20 -8.81 -8.92
C VAL A 249 -7.92 -9.65 -8.88
N LYS A 250 -7.12 -9.54 -9.93
CA LYS A 250 -5.94 -10.37 -10.20
C LYS A 250 -4.68 -9.60 -9.81
N THR A 251 -4.08 -9.96 -8.68
CA THR A 251 -2.92 -9.29 -8.07
C THR A 251 -1.77 -10.29 -7.90
N ILE A 252 -0.68 -9.83 -7.27
CA ILE A 252 0.45 -10.70 -6.91
C ILE A 252 -0.04 -11.86 -6.03
N GLY A 253 -0.69 -11.57 -4.90
CA GLY A 253 -1.13 -12.60 -3.95
C GLY A 253 -2.37 -13.39 -4.39
N SER A 254 -3.18 -12.89 -5.34
CA SER A 254 -4.39 -13.61 -5.78
C SER A 254 -4.22 -14.41 -7.07
N TYR A 255 -3.24 -14.07 -7.91
CA TYR A 255 -3.16 -14.62 -9.27
C TYR A 255 -1.76 -15.01 -9.71
N TRP A 256 -0.70 -14.29 -9.34
CA TRP A 256 0.62 -14.56 -9.93
C TRP A 256 1.18 -15.90 -9.44
N PRO A 257 1.89 -16.66 -10.31
CA PRO A 257 2.40 -17.97 -9.93
C PRO A 257 3.77 -17.92 -9.22
N TYR A 258 4.64 -16.97 -9.58
CA TYR A 258 6.04 -17.01 -9.14
C TYR A 258 6.55 -15.66 -8.64
N LEU A 259 7.27 -15.69 -7.52
CA LEU A 259 7.95 -14.52 -6.96
C LEU A 259 9.04 -13.97 -7.89
N SER A 260 9.69 -14.84 -8.67
CA SER A 260 10.68 -14.48 -9.69
C SER A 260 10.16 -13.42 -10.65
N THR A 261 8.89 -13.54 -11.07
CA THR A 261 8.24 -12.59 -11.97
C THR A 261 8.10 -11.21 -11.32
N VAL A 262 7.81 -11.16 -10.02
CA VAL A 262 7.74 -9.91 -9.26
C VAL A 262 9.12 -9.24 -9.25
N TYR A 263 10.16 -9.98 -8.87
CA TYR A 263 11.52 -9.46 -8.78
C TYR A 263 12.05 -8.97 -10.14
N ASP A 264 11.98 -9.78 -11.20
CA ASP A 264 12.46 -9.41 -12.54
C ASP A 264 11.71 -8.18 -13.06
N TYR A 265 10.37 -8.18 -12.97
CA TYR A 265 9.57 -7.08 -13.48
C TYR A 265 9.83 -5.77 -12.74
N VAL A 266 9.93 -5.81 -11.39
CA VAL A 266 10.25 -4.61 -10.59
C VAL A 266 11.65 -4.09 -10.95
N ARG A 267 12.65 -4.96 -10.99
CA ARG A 267 14.04 -4.59 -11.35
C ARG A 267 14.14 -4.01 -12.77
N ARG A 268 13.40 -4.57 -13.72
CA ARG A 268 13.53 -4.28 -15.15
C ARG A 268 12.67 -3.10 -15.60
N ALA A 269 11.48 -2.94 -15.04
CA ALA A 269 10.45 -2.08 -15.61
C ALA A 269 9.88 -1.05 -14.63
N MET A 270 10.20 -1.12 -13.34
CA MET A 270 9.72 -0.16 -12.33
C MET A 270 10.87 0.68 -11.76
N PRO A 271 10.57 1.89 -11.23
CA PRO A 271 9.29 2.60 -11.30
C PRO A 271 8.89 3.02 -12.73
N PHE A 272 7.59 3.10 -13.01
CA PHE A 272 7.12 3.52 -14.35
C PHE A 272 7.57 4.95 -14.67
N GLY A 273 8.31 5.11 -15.76
CA GLY A 273 8.93 6.39 -16.16
C GLY A 273 10.38 6.56 -15.68
N ASN A 274 10.87 5.68 -14.79
CA ASN A 274 12.25 5.68 -14.30
C ASN A 274 12.76 4.23 -14.08
N ALA A 275 12.49 3.34 -15.03
CA ALA A 275 12.83 1.93 -14.90
C ALA A 275 14.34 1.69 -14.76
N ARG A 276 14.73 0.61 -14.06
CA ARG A 276 16.13 0.24 -13.76
C ARG A 276 16.87 1.25 -12.88
N SER A 277 16.16 2.07 -12.10
CA SER A 277 16.77 3.01 -11.15
C SER A 277 17.06 2.40 -9.78
N LEU A 278 16.54 1.21 -9.49
CA LEU A 278 16.65 0.54 -8.20
C LEU A 278 17.85 -0.41 -8.17
N SER A 279 18.53 -0.49 -7.02
CA SER A 279 19.58 -1.50 -6.79
C SER A 279 18.97 -2.88 -6.56
N ASN A 280 19.80 -3.94 -6.58
CA ASN A 280 19.31 -5.29 -6.33
C ASN A 280 18.72 -5.44 -4.92
N ASP A 281 19.33 -4.80 -3.92
CA ASP A 281 18.87 -4.79 -2.53
C ASP A 281 17.54 -4.03 -2.39
N ASP A 282 17.39 -2.89 -3.07
CA ASP A 282 16.11 -2.15 -3.10
C ASP A 282 14.98 -3.02 -3.66
N VAL A 283 15.26 -3.79 -4.72
CA VAL A 283 14.27 -4.69 -5.32
C VAL A 283 13.94 -5.84 -4.37
N TYR A 284 14.92 -6.39 -3.63
CA TYR A 284 14.66 -7.40 -2.60
C TYR A 284 13.76 -6.85 -1.49
N ALA A 285 14.06 -5.66 -0.97
CA ALA A 285 13.29 -4.98 0.06
C ALA A 285 11.85 -4.71 -0.41
N ILE A 286 11.67 -4.13 -1.60
CA ILE A 286 10.33 -3.90 -2.19
C ILE A 286 9.59 -5.22 -2.38
N THR A 287 10.26 -6.28 -2.83
CA THR A 287 9.64 -7.60 -3.02
C THR A 287 9.20 -8.19 -1.67
N ALA A 288 10.01 -8.06 -0.61
CA ALA A 288 9.64 -8.44 0.75
C ALA A 288 8.39 -7.68 1.22
N TYR A 289 8.34 -6.36 1.00
CA TYR A 289 7.16 -5.56 1.34
C TYR A 289 5.92 -5.95 0.53
N LEU A 290 6.05 -6.29 -0.75
CA LEU A 290 4.93 -6.79 -1.56
C LEU A 290 4.41 -8.15 -1.07
N LEU A 291 5.28 -9.02 -0.55
CA LEU A 291 4.86 -10.25 0.14
C LEU A 291 4.06 -9.92 1.41
N TYR A 292 4.53 -8.95 2.20
CA TYR A 292 3.85 -8.48 3.40
C TYR A 292 2.45 -7.91 3.10
N LEU A 293 2.34 -7.05 2.09
CA LEU A 293 1.05 -6.49 1.66
C LEU A 293 0.04 -7.55 1.19
N ASN A 294 0.53 -8.72 0.76
CA ASN A 294 -0.30 -9.84 0.31
C ASN A 294 -0.54 -10.90 1.39
N ASP A 295 -0.22 -10.60 2.66
CA ASP A 295 -0.35 -11.50 3.81
C ASP A 295 0.43 -12.83 3.64
N LEU A 296 1.54 -12.80 2.89
CA LEU A 296 2.42 -13.97 2.68
C LEU A 296 3.57 -14.05 3.69
N VAL A 297 3.93 -12.91 4.27
CA VAL A 297 4.80 -12.78 5.44
C VAL A 297 4.17 -11.77 6.39
N ASP A 298 4.32 -11.97 7.70
CA ASP A 298 3.67 -11.17 8.75
C ASP A 298 4.65 -10.39 9.63
N ASP A 299 5.96 -10.64 9.49
CA ASP A 299 7.03 -10.00 10.23
C ASP A 299 7.63 -8.81 9.46
N GLU A 300 7.67 -7.63 10.08
CA GLU A 300 8.31 -6.42 9.52
C GLU A 300 9.84 -6.59 9.42
N ASP A 301 10.41 -7.49 10.20
CA ASP A 301 11.85 -7.79 10.21
C ASP A 301 12.19 -8.95 9.24
N PHE A 302 11.21 -9.51 8.52
CA PHE A 302 11.47 -10.52 7.50
C PHE A 302 12.42 -9.99 6.42
N GLU A 303 13.53 -10.70 6.21
CA GLU A 303 14.53 -10.39 5.18
C GLU A 303 14.40 -11.37 4.01
N LEU A 304 14.14 -10.84 2.82
CA LEU A 304 14.23 -11.59 1.58
C LEU A 304 15.65 -11.46 1.02
N SER A 305 16.23 -12.55 0.54
CA SER A 305 17.58 -12.58 -0.02
C SER A 305 17.69 -13.60 -1.15
N ASP A 306 18.81 -13.57 -1.87
CA ASP A 306 19.16 -14.60 -2.84
C ASP A 306 19.20 -16.04 -2.27
N LYS A 307 19.26 -16.18 -0.94
CA LYS A 307 19.41 -17.48 -0.27
C LYS A 307 18.09 -18.16 0.09
N ASN A 308 17.03 -17.38 0.34
CA ASN A 308 15.72 -17.89 0.75
C ASN A 308 14.62 -17.58 -0.27
N PHE A 309 14.94 -16.90 -1.37
CA PHE A 309 13.97 -16.49 -2.39
C PHE A 309 13.14 -17.65 -2.94
N THR A 310 13.79 -18.79 -3.21
CA THR A 310 13.15 -19.96 -3.82
C THR A 310 12.29 -20.77 -2.85
N ASP A 311 12.31 -20.44 -1.56
CA ASP A 311 11.48 -21.11 -0.55
C ASP A 311 10.08 -20.47 -0.46
N ILE A 312 9.86 -19.34 -1.14
CA ILE A 312 8.60 -18.60 -1.11
C ILE A 312 7.73 -18.97 -2.32
N HIS A 313 6.59 -19.61 -2.05
CA HIS A 313 5.61 -20.02 -3.06
C HIS A 313 4.38 -19.11 -3.03
N LEU A 314 3.95 -18.62 -4.21
CA LEU A 314 2.75 -17.78 -4.29
C LEU A 314 1.48 -18.64 -4.30
N PRO A 315 0.34 -18.14 -3.79
CA PRO A 315 -0.87 -18.97 -3.60
C PRO A 315 -1.46 -19.58 -4.88
N ASN A 316 -1.12 -19.04 -6.06
CA ASN A 316 -1.70 -19.45 -7.33
C ASN A 316 -0.71 -20.18 -8.26
N GLU A 317 0.41 -20.64 -7.72
CA GLU A 317 1.50 -21.29 -8.49
C GLU A 317 1.03 -22.49 -9.33
N GLU A 318 0.19 -23.36 -8.76
CA GLU A 318 -0.23 -24.60 -9.42
C GLU A 318 -1.39 -24.42 -10.42
N ASN A 319 -1.98 -23.22 -10.52
CA ASN A 319 -3.25 -23.00 -11.23
C ASN A 319 -3.09 -22.45 -12.65
N PHE A 320 -1.89 -22.59 -13.23
CA PHE A 320 -1.63 -22.26 -14.63
C PHE A 320 -1.36 -23.55 -15.40
N ILE A 321 -2.01 -23.68 -16.56
CA ILE A 321 -1.82 -24.81 -17.46
C ILE A 321 -1.24 -24.31 -18.78
N ALA A 322 -0.53 -25.20 -19.47
CA ALA A 322 -0.20 -24.97 -20.87
C ALA A 322 -1.50 -24.86 -21.67
N ASP A 323 -1.43 -24.13 -22.79
CA ASP A 323 -2.56 -23.98 -23.70
C ASP A 323 -3.08 -25.35 -24.18
N ASP A 324 -4.29 -25.68 -23.75
CA ASP A 324 -5.00 -26.94 -24.02
C ASP A 324 -6.16 -26.75 -25.01
N ARG A 325 -6.20 -25.63 -25.74
CA ARG A 325 -7.27 -25.33 -26.70
C ARG A 325 -7.49 -26.43 -27.73
N TYR A 326 -6.49 -27.26 -28.04
CA TYR A 326 -6.67 -28.38 -28.98
C TYR A 326 -7.34 -29.61 -28.37
N ASP A 327 -7.34 -29.73 -27.04
CA ASP A 327 -7.99 -30.81 -26.30
C ASP A 327 -9.46 -30.47 -25.95
N GLU A 328 -9.79 -29.18 -25.96
CA GLU A 328 -11.15 -28.67 -25.76
C GLU A 328 -12.13 -29.20 -26.83
N PRO A 329 -13.26 -29.82 -26.46
CA PRO A 329 -14.19 -30.46 -27.40
C PRO A 329 -14.69 -29.54 -28.53
N VAL A 330 -14.76 -28.24 -28.26
CA VAL A 330 -15.21 -27.22 -29.23
C VAL A 330 -14.22 -27.05 -30.38
N TYR A 331 -12.91 -27.24 -30.14
CA TYR A 331 -11.85 -27.02 -31.12
C TYR A 331 -11.22 -28.33 -31.62
N ALA A 332 -11.29 -29.40 -30.82
CA ALA A 332 -10.79 -30.72 -31.17
C ALA A 332 -11.53 -31.30 -32.41
N GLU A 333 -12.82 -31.00 -32.52
CA GLU A 333 -13.64 -31.45 -33.63
C GLU A 333 -13.71 -30.35 -34.71
N LYS A 334 -12.92 -30.51 -35.80
CA LYS A 334 -13.07 -29.72 -37.03
C LYS A 334 -14.41 -30.05 -37.70
N LYS A 335 -15.51 -29.55 -37.14
CA LYS A 335 -16.85 -29.71 -37.71
C LYS A 335 -16.97 -28.85 -38.94
N GLU A 336 -17.49 -29.45 -40.02
CA GLU A 336 -17.94 -28.67 -41.16
C GLU A 336 -19.05 -27.70 -40.71
N PRO A 337 -18.96 -26.41 -41.08
CA PRO A 337 -19.94 -25.43 -40.65
C PRO A 337 -21.33 -25.76 -41.23
N CYS A 338 -22.38 -25.41 -40.48
CA CYS A 338 -23.73 -25.49 -41.02
C CYS A 338 -23.90 -24.45 -42.14
N MET A 339 -24.44 -24.89 -43.28
CA MET A 339 -24.63 -24.04 -44.46
C MET A 339 -26.10 -23.63 -44.71
N LYS A 340 -27.07 -24.35 -44.14
CA LYS A 340 -28.52 -24.11 -44.34
C LYS A 340 -29.30 -24.52 -43.11
N ASP A 341 -30.34 -23.74 -42.79
CA ASP A 341 -31.31 -24.03 -41.72
C ASP A 341 -30.66 -24.31 -40.35
N CYS A 342 -29.66 -23.50 -39.99
CA CYS A 342 -28.74 -23.77 -38.88
C CYS A 342 -29.31 -23.59 -37.47
N THR A 343 -30.45 -22.94 -37.35
CA THR A 343 -31.19 -22.83 -36.09
C THR A 343 -32.69 -22.80 -36.39
N ALA A 344 -33.46 -23.45 -35.52
CA ALA A 344 -34.92 -23.37 -35.54
C ALA A 344 -35.43 -22.13 -34.78
N ASP A 345 -34.58 -21.48 -33.99
CA ASP A 345 -34.94 -20.36 -33.16
C ASP A 345 -34.87 -19.03 -33.93
N ALA A 346 -35.74 -18.09 -33.56
CA ALA A 346 -35.68 -16.73 -34.09
C ALA A 346 -34.42 -16.02 -33.59
N VAL A 347 -33.70 -15.35 -34.50
CA VAL A 347 -32.54 -14.52 -34.14
C VAL A 347 -33.03 -13.22 -33.49
N THR A 348 -32.62 -12.98 -32.25
CA THR A 348 -32.96 -11.78 -31.49
C THR A 348 -31.71 -10.96 -31.16
N ILE A 349 -31.86 -9.64 -31.09
CA ILE A 349 -30.75 -8.74 -30.74
C ILE A 349 -30.64 -8.71 -29.21
N THR A 350 -29.52 -9.15 -28.65
CA THR A 350 -29.30 -9.21 -27.20
C THR A 350 -28.44 -8.07 -26.66
N MET A 351 -27.62 -7.44 -27.50
CA MET A 351 -26.76 -6.31 -27.12
C MET A 351 -26.53 -5.38 -28.32
N ARG A 352 -26.41 -4.07 -28.06
CA ARG A 352 -26.03 -3.06 -29.07
C ARG A 352 -24.92 -2.16 -28.51
N ALA A 353 -23.78 -2.06 -29.20
CA ALA A 353 -22.64 -1.26 -28.74
C ALA A 353 -22.99 0.23 -28.55
N ARG A 354 -23.90 0.78 -29.37
CA ARG A 354 -24.46 2.14 -29.24
C ARG A 354 -25.19 2.43 -27.92
N ILE A 355 -25.45 1.40 -27.11
CA ILE A 355 -26.02 1.56 -25.76
C ILE A 355 -24.91 1.93 -24.76
N LEU A 356 -23.72 1.35 -24.91
CA LEU A 356 -22.56 1.68 -24.05
C LEU A 356 -21.93 3.00 -24.45
N ASP A 357 -21.82 3.25 -25.76
CA ASP A 357 -21.48 4.56 -26.31
C ASP A 357 -20.16 5.17 -25.78
N VAL A 358 -19.14 4.32 -25.67
CA VAL A 358 -17.77 4.72 -25.25
C VAL A 358 -16.80 4.80 -26.42
N THR A 359 -17.31 4.80 -27.66
CA THR A 359 -16.49 4.93 -28.86
C THR A 359 -16.33 6.42 -29.18
N PRO A 360 -15.11 6.95 -29.37
CA PRO A 360 -14.93 8.35 -29.72
C PRO A 360 -15.70 8.71 -31.01
N GLY A 361 -16.60 9.69 -30.92
CA GLY A 361 -17.41 10.16 -32.05
C GLY A 361 -16.70 11.24 -32.89
N SER A 362 -17.21 11.47 -34.11
CA SER A 362 -16.99 12.75 -34.80
C SER A 362 -18.08 13.73 -34.34
N GLY A 363 -17.80 15.03 -34.28
CA GLY A 363 -18.62 16.03 -33.57
C GLY A 363 -20.09 16.20 -33.98
N ASP A 364 -20.57 15.42 -34.97
CA ASP A 364 -21.95 15.41 -35.47
C ASP A 364 -22.74 14.11 -35.12
N ASP A 365 -22.13 13.12 -34.44
CA ASP A 365 -22.70 11.78 -34.24
C ASP A 365 -23.59 11.61 -32.97
N ASP A 366 -23.73 12.67 -32.15
CA ASP A 366 -24.20 12.57 -30.76
C ASP A 366 -25.73 12.61 -30.54
N GLU A 367 -26.57 12.73 -31.57
CA GLU A 367 -28.01 12.95 -31.34
C GLU A 367 -28.76 11.75 -30.72
N ASN A 368 -28.22 10.53 -30.88
CA ASN A 368 -28.81 9.27 -30.41
C ASN A 368 -27.89 8.37 -29.57
N ALA A 369 -26.74 8.90 -29.19
CA ALA A 369 -25.80 8.38 -28.21
C ALA A 369 -26.52 8.08 -26.87
N GLY A 370 -26.38 6.85 -26.34
CA GLY A 370 -26.95 6.45 -25.05
C GLY A 370 -28.48 6.27 -24.95
N LYS A 371 -29.26 6.43 -26.03
CA LYS A 371 -30.75 6.39 -26.00
C LYS A 371 -31.40 5.05 -26.43
N GLY A 372 -30.72 3.92 -26.30
CA GLY A 372 -31.28 2.62 -26.72
C GLY A 372 -31.58 1.67 -25.55
N SER A 373 -32.78 1.11 -25.48
CA SER A 373 -33.02 -0.17 -24.78
C SER A 373 -32.73 -1.34 -25.73
N VAL A 374 -32.43 -2.49 -25.16
CA VAL A 374 -32.55 -3.77 -25.86
C VAL A 374 -34.01 -4.19 -25.71
N ASP A 375 -34.87 -3.71 -26.60
CA ASP A 375 -36.20 -4.29 -26.78
C ASP A 375 -36.10 -5.53 -27.69
#